data_AF-A0A2P4YGY8-F1
#
_entry.id   AF-A0A2P4YGY8-F1
#
_cell.length_a   1.000
_cell.length_b   1.000
_cell.length_c   1.000
_cell.angle_alpha   90.00
_cell.angle_beta   90.00
_cell.angle_gamma   90.00
#
_symmetry.space_group_name_H-M   'P 1'
#
loop_
_entity.id
_entity.type
_entity.pdbx_description
1 polymer ?
#
loop_
_entity_poly.entity_id
_entity_poly.type
_entity_poly.pdbx_seq_one_letter_code
_entity_poly.pdbx_strand_id
1 'polypeptide(L)'
;MHQTLSINPSAEMDEDEGPSARRKILVGPGIPNNRLRRSQSGVSVSFPDALKTKKQRRKEAETQEEAPVFCSNLIITSKYTYYNFLSADSLGYNNQRLLYRYSTRHFSKSVSNASLTPLLIVFATSALKDVSEDLRRSAHIIRRGVLDEDIEVGDVLLLKDGDQVPADCILLATSRSDGRCYVETANLDGETNLKIRQVASCTKHFLTAEEILEENKLEVECDVPNKDLFYFDGIVRLGKLGNDAVTDANKENSETSLTMDNLILRGSESRNAEWTLGLVIYTGKETKVQMNSVAVPLKRSFVEKTLDTMFVLVLMLLFGISIACTLGNNNWNLNLADEKTPWYIQEDSNGYIFLSYVILFNNLIPLSMYVTMEGVRFVHARYIENDLEMYDSKTNTPAQVRNSNINEDLGQIQYIFSDKTGTLTCNEMIFAKCTIAGLRYNEMN
;
A
#
# COMPACT_ATOMS: atom_id res chain seq x y z
N MET A 1 22.89 43.05 23.52
CA MET A 1 22.56 43.98 22.40
C MET A 1 22.76 43.22 21.10
N HIS A 2 21.94 43.23 20.07
CA HIS A 2 20.54 43.59 19.82
C HIS A 2 20.23 43.00 18.42
N GLN A 3 18.96 42.64 18.17
CA GLN A 3 18.37 42.10 16.94
C GLN A 3 18.68 42.91 15.66
N THR A 4 18.54 42.30 14.47
CA THR A 4 17.36 42.39 13.55
C THR A 4 17.62 41.55 12.26
N LEU A 5 16.81 40.52 11.96
CA LEU A 5 15.54 40.48 11.19
C LEU A 5 15.70 40.68 9.66
N SER A 6 15.43 39.61 8.89
CA SER A 6 14.78 39.71 7.58
C SER A 6 13.99 38.42 7.31
N ILE A 7 12.71 38.43 7.69
CA ILE A 7 11.68 37.48 7.27
C ILE A 7 11.10 38.05 5.97
N ASN A 8 11.08 37.26 4.90
CA ASN A 8 10.34 37.61 3.69
C ASN A 8 9.04 36.79 3.67
N PRO A 9 7.86 37.43 3.68
CA PRO A 9 6.55 36.78 3.70
C PRO A 9 5.98 36.69 2.29
N SER A 10 5.62 35.48 1.83
CA SER A 10 4.54 35.25 0.84
C SER A 10 4.58 33.82 0.33
N ALA A 11 3.76 32.95 0.91
CA ALA A 11 3.16 31.80 0.23
C ALA A 11 1.88 31.47 1.01
N GLU A 12 0.81 32.14 0.58
CA GLU A 12 -0.60 31.73 0.66
C GLU A 12 -1.09 31.18 2.01
N MET A 13 -1.73 32.09 2.76
CA MET A 13 -2.73 31.75 3.76
C MET A 13 -3.93 31.14 3.05
N ASP A 14 -4.19 29.86 3.29
CA ASP A 14 -5.55 29.35 3.27
C ASP A 14 -6.10 29.48 4.69
N GLU A 15 -6.96 30.47 4.88
CA GLU A 15 -7.81 30.64 6.05
C GLU A 15 -8.86 29.52 6.06
N ASP A 16 -8.76 28.61 7.03
CA ASP A 16 -9.87 28.00 7.78
C ASP A 16 -9.33 26.95 8.77
N GLU A 17 -8.63 27.40 9.82
CA GLU A 17 -8.44 26.56 11.03
C GLU A 17 -9.77 26.51 11.79
N GLY A 18 -10.63 25.56 11.41
CA GLY A 18 -11.69 25.07 12.28
C GLY A 18 -11.10 24.46 13.57
N PRO A 19 -11.87 24.32 14.66
CA PRO A 19 -11.37 23.75 15.90
C PRO A 19 -10.78 22.37 15.59
N SER A 20 -9.53 22.13 15.98
CA SER A 20 -8.81 20.87 15.72
C SER A 20 -9.74 19.69 15.94
N ALA A 21 -10.13 19.02 14.86
CA ALA A 21 -11.19 18.03 14.87
C ALA A 21 -10.71 16.77 15.61
N ARG A 22 -10.79 16.78 16.95
CA ARG A 22 -10.41 15.64 17.79
C ARG A 22 -11.41 14.52 17.60
N ARG A 23 -10.89 13.31 17.38
CA ARG A 23 -11.66 12.09 17.18
C ARG A 23 -12.05 11.53 18.54
N LYS A 24 -13.36 11.32 18.74
CA LYS A 24 -13.91 10.70 19.95
C LYS A 24 -14.26 9.24 19.67
N ILE A 25 -13.79 8.35 20.52
CA ILE A 25 -14.04 6.91 20.50
C ILE A 25 -14.68 6.56 21.84
N LEU A 26 -15.83 5.91 21.81
CA LEU A 26 -16.59 5.55 23.00
C LEU A 26 -16.69 4.03 23.10
N VAL A 27 -16.24 3.49 24.23
CA VAL A 27 -16.21 2.04 24.53
C VAL A 27 -16.93 1.81 25.84
N GLY A 28 -17.84 0.84 25.90
CA GLY A 28 -18.56 0.50 27.13
C GLY A 28 -19.76 -0.41 26.91
N PRO A 29 -20.36 -0.90 28.00
CA PRO A 29 -21.46 -1.87 27.96
C PRO A 29 -22.71 -1.28 27.30
N GLY A 30 -23.27 -2.01 26.33
CA GLY A 30 -24.53 -1.63 25.65
C GLY A 30 -24.40 -0.64 24.49
N ILE A 31 -23.17 -0.25 24.11
CA ILE A 31 -22.93 0.46 22.85
C ILE A 31 -22.89 -0.60 21.74
N PRO A 32 -23.81 -0.59 20.76
CA PRO A 32 -23.71 -1.52 19.65
C PRO A 32 -22.45 -1.18 18.85
N ASN A 33 -21.51 -2.14 18.73
CA ASN A 33 -20.56 -2.13 17.62
C ASN A 33 -21.43 -2.14 16.36
N ASN A 34 -21.63 -0.97 15.75
CA ASN A 34 -22.38 -0.84 14.52
C ASN A 34 -21.53 -1.52 13.42
N ARG A 35 -21.67 -2.85 13.33
CA ARG A 35 -21.05 -3.74 12.34
C ARG A 35 -21.65 -3.46 10.96
N LEU A 36 -21.54 -2.24 10.45
CA LEU A 36 -21.89 -1.91 9.08
C LEU A 36 -20.70 -2.23 8.18
N ARG A 37 -20.41 -3.53 8.09
CA ARG A 37 -19.62 -4.08 7.00
C ARG A 37 -20.36 -3.72 5.72
N ARG A 38 -19.72 -3.01 4.80
CA ARG A 38 -20.24 -2.79 3.44
C ARG A 38 -20.21 -4.11 2.67
N SER A 39 -21.07 -5.05 3.04
CA SER A 39 -21.51 -6.14 2.20
C SER A 39 -22.49 -5.54 1.19
N GLN A 40 -22.04 -5.33 -0.05
CA GLN A 40 -22.96 -5.20 -1.16
C GLN A 40 -23.65 -6.55 -1.40
N SER A 41 -24.66 -6.89 -0.61
CA SER A 41 -25.77 -7.79 -0.96
C SER A 41 -26.54 -8.15 0.31
N GLY A 42 -27.76 -7.64 0.43
CA GLY A 42 -28.64 -7.98 1.54
C GLY A 42 -29.81 -7.02 1.64
N VAL A 43 -30.87 -7.30 0.89
CA VAL A 43 -32.17 -6.63 1.04
C VAL A 43 -32.72 -7.03 2.41
N SER A 44 -32.59 -6.16 3.42
CA SER A 44 -33.33 -6.27 4.67
C SER A 44 -34.54 -5.33 4.61
N VAL A 45 -35.72 -5.95 4.58
CA VAL A 45 -37.02 -5.30 4.52
C VAL A 45 -37.27 -4.55 5.84
N SER A 46 -37.18 -3.22 5.80
CA SER A 46 -37.74 -2.33 6.82
C SER A 46 -39.07 -1.74 6.35
N PHE A 47 -39.97 -1.49 7.30
CA PHE A 47 -41.31 -0.94 7.10
C PHE A 47 -41.34 0.30 6.17
N PRO A 48 -42.43 0.53 5.42
CA PRO A 48 -42.50 1.61 4.44
C PRO A 48 -42.29 2.99 5.07
N ASP A 49 -41.35 3.76 4.52
CA ASP A 49 -41.01 5.13 4.94
C ASP A 49 -42.18 6.12 4.93
N ALA A 50 -43.32 5.75 4.33
CA ALA A 50 -44.49 6.60 4.15
C ALA A 50 -45.19 7.05 5.45
N LEU A 51 -44.90 6.45 6.61
CA LEU A 51 -45.56 6.76 7.90
C LEU A 51 -44.74 7.59 8.90
N LYS A 52 -43.47 7.92 8.60
CA LYS A 52 -42.64 8.72 9.51
C LYS A 52 -42.84 10.23 9.30
N THR A 53 -43.13 10.96 10.37
CA THR A 53 -43.31 12.43 10.33
C THR A 53 -41.98 13.13 10.01
N LYS A 54 -42.01 14.28 9.30
CA LYS A 54 -40.79 15.06 8.92
C LYS A 54 -39.84 15.35 10.11
N LYS A 55 -40.36 15.50 11.33
CA LYS A 55 -39.57 15.66 12.57
C LYS A 55 -38.80 14.40 12.97
N GLN A 56 -39.38 13.22 12.77
CA GLN A 56 -38.70 11.92 13.00
C GLN A 56 -37.64 11.66 11.93
N ARG A 57 -37.91 12.01 10.67
CA ARG A 57 -36.91 11.92 9.59
C ARG A 57 -35.74 12.88 9.77
N ARG A 58 -35.98 14.10 10.26
CA ARG A 58 -34.90 15.03 10.63
C ARG A 58 -34.11 14.54 11.83
N LYS A 59 -34.76 14.05 12.89
CA LYS A 59 -34.04 13.45 14.03
C LYS A 59 -33.25 12.21 13.65
N GLU A 60 -33.78 11.30 12.82
CA GLU A 60 -33.04 10.11 12.36
C GLU A 60 -31.91 10.48 11.38
N ALA A 61 -32.10 11.50 10.52
CA ALA A 61 -31.04 12.03 9.65
C ALA A 61 -29.94 12.76 10.42
N GLU A 62 -30.30 13.58 11.42
CA GLU A 62 -29.37 14.26 12.34
C GLU A 62 -28.65 13.24 13.25
N THR A 63 -29.30 12.11 13.61
CA THR A 63 -28.65 11.02 14.38
C THR A 63 -27.76 10.13 13.49
N GLN A 64 -27.98 10.12 12.17
CA GLN A 64 -27.14 9.38 11.20
C GLN A 64 -25.95 10.21 10.67
N GLU A 65 -25.91 11.53 10.90
CA GLU A 65 -24.89 12.43 10.33
C GLU A 65 -23.56 12.53 11.12
N GLU A 66 -23.41 11.87 12.28
CA GLU A 66 -22.18 12.02 13.10
C GLU A 66 -21.58 10.69 13.62
N ALA A 67 -21.74 9.57 12.90
CA ALA A 67 -20.92 8.39 13.16
C ALA A 67 -19.63 8.49 12.32
N PRO A 68 -18.44 8.72 12.91
CA PRO A 68 -17.21 8.76 12.14
C PRO A 68 -16.98 7.39 11.48
N VAL A 69 -16.90 7.39 10.14
CA VAL A 69 -16.64 6.17 9.37
C VAL A 69 -15.15 5.86 9.49
N PHE A 70 -14.84 4.75 10.13
CA PHE A 70 -13.46 4.30 10.33
C PHE A 70 -12.99 3.41 9.17
N CYS A 71 -11.69 3.45 8.89
CA CYS A 71 -11.13 2.59 7.85
C CYS A 71 -10.98 1.14 8.35
N SER A 72 -11.07 0.17 7.43
CA SER A 72 -10.86 -1.24 7.76
C SER A 72 -9.37 -1.54 7.98
N ASN A 73 -9.05 -2.53 8.82
CA ASN A 73 -7.67 -2.93 9.09
C ASN A 73 -6.99 -3.76 7.96
N LEU A 74 -7.63 -3.85 6.79
CA LEU A 74 -7.07 -4.52 5.63
C LEU A 74 -5.95 -3.68 4.99
N ILE A 75 -4.71 -4.15 5.09
CA ILE A 75 -3.61 -3.64 4.26
C ILE A 75 -3.62 -4.39 2.93
N ILE A 76 -3.76 -3.62 1.85
CA ILE A 76 -3.59 -4.10 0.50
C ILE A 76 -2.21 -3.68 0.03
N THR A 77 -1.27 -4.62 -0.01
CA THR A 77 0.05 -4.45 -0.64
C THR A 77 0.08 -4.91 -2.09
N SER A 78 -1.03 -5.49 -2.59
CA SER A 78 -1.14 -5.91 -3.99
C SER A 78 -1.17 -4.69 -4.92
N LYS A 79 -0.57 -4.84 -6.11
CA LYS A 79 -0.56 -3.76 -7.11
C LYS A 79 -1.93 -3.61 -7.76
N TYR A 80 -2.64 -4.72 -7.89
CA TYR A 80 -3.94 -4.77 -8.55
C TYR A 80 -5.01 -5.26 -7.58
N THR A 81 -6.23 -4.79 -7.79
CA THR A 81 -7.45 -5.35 -7.19
C THR A 81 -8.19 -6.10 -8.30
N TYR A 82 -8.95 -7.16 -8.00
CA TYR A 82 -9.67 -7.95 -9.02
C TYR A 82 -10.42 -7.10 -10.06
N TYR A 83 -11.07 -6.01 -9.63
CA TYR A 83 -11.76 -5.06 -10.51
C TYR A 83 -10.81 -4.10 -11.24
N ASN A 84 -9.76 -3.64 -10.56
CA ASN A 84 -8.81 -2.70 -11.14
C ASN A 84 -7.78 -3.40 -12.05
N PHE A 85 -7.63 -4.72 -11.99
CA PHE A 85 -6.74 -5.47 -12.87
C PHE A 85 -7.18 -5.32 -14.32
N LEU A 86 -8.46 -5.55 -14.62
CA LEU A 86 -8.98 -5.43 -15.99
C LEU A 86 -8.93 -3.99 -16.53
N SER A 87 -9.17 -2.97 -15.70
CA SER A 87 -9.13 -1.56 -16.11
C SER A 87 -7.73 -0.95 -16.10
N ALA A 88 -6.89 -1.27 -15.10
CA ALA A 88 -5.54 -0.73 -14.96
C ALA A 88 -4.51 -1.48 -15.79
N ASP A 89 -4.68 -2.77 -16.10
CA ASP A 89 -3.85 -3.47 -17.08
C ASP A 89 -4.14 -2.92 -18.51
N SER A 90 -5.41 -2.52 -18.75
CA SER A 90 -5.80 -1.80 -19.98
C SER A 90 -5.32 -0.34 -20.06
N LEU A 91 -5.19 0.38 -18.93
CA LEU A 91 -4.76 1.79 -18.91
C LEU A 91 -3.25 1.98 -18.65
N GLY A 92 -2.62 1.09 -17.89
CA GLY A 92 -1.22 1.19 -17.44
C GLY A 92 -0.21 0.73 -18.49
N TYR A 93 -0.62 -0.19 -19.38
CA TYR A 93 0.09 -0.46 -20.62
C TYR A 93 -0.21 0.65 -21.62
N ASN A 94 0.54 1.76 -21.46
CA ASN A 94 0.80 2.85 -22.39
C ASN A 94 -0.28 3.06 -23.47
N ASN A 95 -0.94 4.23 -23.40
CA ASN A 95 -1.80 4.80 -24.45
C ASN A 95 -1.26 4.62 -25.90
N GLN A 96 0.06 4.45 -26.09
CA GLN A 96 0.70 4.12 -27.37
C GLN A 96 0.32 2.73 -27.95
N ARG A 97 0.17 1.69 -27.12
CA ARG A 97 -0.22 0.33 -27.57
C ARG A 97 -1.72 0.21 -27.82
N LEU A 98 -2.52 0.95 -27.04
CA LEU A 98 -3.95 1.11 -27.28
C LEU A 98 -4.20 1.90 -28.59
N LEU A 99 -3.41 2.93 -28.87
CA LEU A 99 -3.40 3.66 -30.14
C LEU A 99 -3.15 2.73 -31.33
N TYR A 100 -2.19 1.80 -31.25
CA TYR A 100 -1.97 0.78 -32.28
C TYR A 100 -3.15 -0.20 -32.42
N ARG A 101 -3.83 -0.57 -31.32
CA ARG A 101 -5.05 -1.40 -31.35
C ARG A 101 -6.24 -0.69 -31.99
N TYR A 102 -6.44 0.60 -31.72
CA TYR A 102 -7.49 1.39 -32.35
C TYR A 102 -7.18 1.68 -33.82
N SER A 103 -5.91 1.99 -34.15
CA SER A 103 -5.50 2.23 -35.54
C SER A 103 -5.60 0.98 -36.39
N THR A 104 -5.32 -0.22 -35.86
CA THR A 104 -5.43 -1.48 -36.61
C THR A 104 -6.86 -2.01 -36.68
N ARG A 105 -7.70 -1.80 -35.67
CA ARG A 105 -9.09 -2.31 -35.63
C ARG A 105 -10.08 -1.44 -36.42
N HIS A 106 -9.83 -0.15 -36.60
CA HIS A 106 -10.71 0.72 -37.39
C HIS A 106 -10.38 0.74 -38.89
N PHE A 107 -9.19 0.32 -39.33
CA PHE A 107 -8.70 0.67 -40.68
C PHE A 107 -8.56 -0.45 -41.72
N SER A 108 -9.05 -1.68 -41.48
CA SER A 108 -9.23 -2.61 -42.61
C SER A 108 -10.13 -3.81 -42.33
N LYS A 109 -11.07 -4.07 -43.25
CA LYS A 109 -11.77 -5.35 -43.46
C LYS A 109 -10.84 -6.51 -43.89
N SER A 110 -9.51 -6.27 -43.92
CA SER A 110 -8.47 -7.17 -44.42
C SER A 110 -7.39 -7.47 -43.37
N VAL A 111 -7.73 -7.41 -42.08
CA VAL A 111 -6.82 -7.88 -41.02
C VAL A 111 -7.15 -9.35 -40.75
N SER A 112 -6.42 -10.24 -41.42
CA SER A 112 -6.52 -11.69 -41.21
C SER A 112 -6.23 -12.07 -39.77
N ASN A 113 -6.89 -13.13 -39.28
CA ASN A 113 -6.65 -13.77 -37.98
C ASN A 113 -5.14 -13.93 -37.67
N ALA A 114 -4.32 -14.13 -38.70
CA ALA A 114 -2.86 -14.28 -38.61
C ALA A 114 -2.12 -13.12 -37.90
N SER A 115 -2.67 -11.90 -37.92
CA SER A 115 -2.05 -10.73 -37.28
C SER A 115 -2.57 -10.46 -35.86
N LEU A 116 -3.79 -10.91 -35.55
CA LEU A 116 -4.40 -10.76 -34.23
C LEU A 116 -3.87 -11.83 -33.25
N THR A 117 -3.61 -13.04 -33.75
CA THR A 117 -3.17 -14.17 -32.92
C THR A 117 -1.88 -13.91 -32.14
N PRO A 118 -0.78 -13.41 -32.75
CA PRO A 118 0.44 -13.12 -31.99
C PRO A 118 0.22 -12.07 -30.91
N LEU A 119 -0.58 -11.04 -31.21
CA LEU A 119 -0.89 -9.98 -30.26
C LEU A 119 -1.65 -10.54 -29.04
N LEU A 120 -2.67 -11.38 -29.26
CA LEU A 120 -3.43 -12.00 -28.17
C LEU A 120 -2.54 -12.89 -27.28
N ILE A 121 -1.61 -13.62 -27.88
CA ILE A 121 -0.63 -14.43 -27.14
C ILE A 121 0.27 -13.55 -26.27
N VAL A 122 0.73 -12.40 -26.77
CA VAL A 122 1.51 -11.43 -25.99
C VAL A 122 0.73 -10.98 -24.75
N PHE A 123 -0.51 -10.52 -24.95
CA PHE A 123 -1.32 -10.03 -23.84
C PHE A 123 -1.68 -11.14 -22.84
N ALA A 124 -2.00 -12.34 -23.32
CA ALA A 124 -2.32 -13.46 -22.45
C ALA A 124 -1.10 -13.87 -21.60
N THR A 125 0.09 -13.91 -22.19
CA THR A 125 1.32 -14.28 -21.46
C THR A 125 1.72 -13.24 -20.43
N SER A 126 1.64 -11.94 -20.76
CA SER A 126 1.88 -10.85 -19.79
C SER A 126 0.86 -10.87 -18.65
N ALA A 127 -0.44 -11.00 -18.95
CA ALA A 127 -1.48 -11.04 -17.94
C ALA A 127 -1.35 -12.26 -17.01
N LEU A 128 -1.06 -13.45 -17.56
CA LEU A 128 -0.83 -14.67 -16.77
C LEU A 128 0.38 -14.51 -15.84
N LYS A 129 1.45 -13.87 -16.32
CA LYS A 129 2.63 -13.57 -15.52
C LYS A 129 2.29 -12.63 -14.37
N ASP A 130 1.64 -11.50 -14.64
CA ASP A 130 1.31 -10.49 -13.64
C ASP A 130 0.35 -11.05 -12.58
N VAL A 131 -0.65 -11.85 -12.98
CA VAL A 131 -1.53 -12.57 -12.05
C VAL A 131 -0.75 -13.57 -11.20
N SER A 132 0.18 -14.32 -11.79
CA SER A 132 1.02 -15.26 -11.04
C SER A 132 1.88 -14.55 -10.00
N GLU A 133 2.46 -13.39 -10.33
CA GLU A 133 3.23 -12.59 -9.38
C GLU A 133 2.36 -12.01 -8.26
N ASP A 134 1.17 -11.49 -8.56
CA ASP A 134 0.30 -10.87 -7.55
C ASP A 134 -0.34 -11.92 -6.63
N LEU A 135 -0.62 -13.12 -7.13
CA LEU A 135 -0.99 -14.28 -6.30
C LEU A 135 0.13 -14.68 -5.35
N ARG A 136 1.39 -14.69 -5.82
CA ARG A 136 2.56 -14.98 -4.96
C ARG A 136 2.75 -13.94 -3.86
N ARG A 137 2.48 -12.65 -4.14
CA ARG A 137 2.50 -11.58 -3.13
C ARG A 137 1.39 -11.73 -2.10
N SER A 138 0.19 -12.16 -2.54
CA SER A 138 -0.98 -12.34 -1.66
C SER A 138 -0.88 -13.59 -0.78
N ALA A 139 -0.15 -14.63 -1.22
CA ALA A 139 -0.07 -15.92 -0.54
C ALA A 139 0.81 -15.96 0.73
N HIS A 140 1.57 -14.90 1.05
CA HIS A 140 2.47 -14.88 2.23
C HIS A 140 1.83 -14.34 3.52
N ILE A 141 0.52 -14.08 3.53
CA ILE A 141 -0.19 -13.71 4.75
C ILE A 141 -0.60 -15.01 5.48
N ILE A 142 0.37 -15.75 6.02
CA ILE A 142 0.10 -16.87 6.93
C ILE A 142 -0.19 -16.27 8.30
N ARG A 143 -1.47 -16.05 8.60
CA ARG A 143 -1.96 -15.60 9.91
C ARG A 143 -2.09 -16.78 10.86
N ARG A 144 -1.41 -16.73 12.01
CA ARG A 144 -1.72 -17.57 13.17
C ARG A 144 -2.75 -16.85 14.05
N GLY A 145 -4.02 -17.26 13.93
CA GLY A 145 -5.07 -17.02 14.92
C GLY A 145 -5.62 -15.60 14.98
N VAL A 146 -6.89 -15.45 14.56
CA VAL A 146 -7.65 -14.19 14.35
C VAL A 146 -7.24 -13.45 13.08
N LEU A 147 -8.23 -13.19 12.22
CA LEU A 147 -8.03 -12.45 10.97
C LEU A 147 -7.80 -10.98 11.34
N ASP A 148 -6.59 -10.44 11.11
CA ASP A 148 -6.31 -8.99 11.27
C ASP A 148 -7.32 -8.10 10.53
N GLU A 149 -7.98 -8.64 9.51
CA GLU A 149 -9.01 -7.98 8.70
C GLU A 149 -10.29 -7.61 9.45
N ASP A 150 -10.58 -8.26 10.57
CA ASP A 150 -11.82 -8.06 11.34
C ASP A 150 -11.62 -7.10 12.53
N ILE A 151 -10.44 -6.48 12.67
CA ILE A 151 -10.15 -5.53 13.75
C ILE A 151 -10.72 -4.15 13.38
N GLU A 152 -11.60 -3.63 14.24
CA GLU A 152 -12.19 -2.30 14.10
C GLU A 152 -11.73 -1.37 15.23
N VAL A 153 -11.97 -0.06 15.04
CA VAL A 153 -11.61 0.95 16.02
C VAL A 153 -12.58 0.88 17.20
N GLY A 154 -12.03 0.86 18.42
CA GLY A 154 -12.80 0.63 19.64
C GLY A 154 -12.71 -0.80 20.17
N ASP A 155 -12.15 -1.74 19.40
CA ASP A 155 -11.92 -3.10 19.88
C ASP A 155 -10.77 -3.16 20.90
N VAL A 156 -10.90 -4.05 21.88
CA VAL A 156 -9.87 -4.34 22.88
C VAL A 156 -9.12 -5.60 22.48
N LEU A 157 -7.82 -5.46 22.27
CA LEU A 157 -6.92 -6.55 21.90
C LEU A 157 -6.16 -7.06 23.13
N LEU A 158 -6.05 -8.39 23.22
CA LEU A 158 -5.19 -9.08 24.17
C LEU A 158 -3.93 -9.56 23.43
N LEU A 159 -2.81 -8.91 23.70
CA LEU A 159 -1.50 -9.22 23.13
C LEU A 159 -0.69 -10.05 24.13
N LYS A 160 -0.11 -11.17 23.69
CA LYS A 160 0.82 -11.96 24.51
C LYS A 160 2.27 -11.56 24.26
N ASP A 161 3.16 -12.11 25.08
CA ASP A 161 4.61 -11.94 24.89
C ASP A 161 5.05 -12.49 23.54
N GLY A 162 5.72 -11.65 22.74
CA GLY A 162 6.18 -11.96 21.38
C GLY A 162 5.14 -11.78 20.27
N ASP A 163 3.93 -11.32 20.59
CA ASP A 163 2.92 -11.04 19.57
C ASP A 163 3.20 -9.71 18.87
N GLN A 164 3.02 -9.70 17.53
CA GLN A 164 3.12 -8.49 16.72
C GLN A 164 1.81 -7.70 16.80
N VAL A 165 1.92 -6.38 17.01
CA VAL A 165 0.76 -5.51 17.17
C VAL A 165 0.11 -5.22 15.80
N PRO A 166 -1.20 -5.50 15.61
CA PRO A 166 -1.84 -5.45 14.30
C PRO A 166 -2.34 -4.05 13.88
N ALA A 167 -2.53 -3.14 14.84
CA ALA A 167 -3.05 -1.78 14.65
C ALA A 167 -2.45 -0.83 15.70
N ASP A 168 -2.68 0.48 15.59
CA ASP A 168 -2.18 1.41 16.62
C ASP A 168 -3.12 1.38 17.83
N CYS A 169 -2.57 1.06 19.01
CA CYS A 169 -3.35 0.80 20.22
C CYS A 169 -2.88 1.63 21.43
N ILE A 170 -3.82 2.15 22.22
CA ILE A 170 -3.54 2.67 23.57
C ILE A 170 -3.40 1.50 24.54
N LEU A 171 -2.40 1.57 25.41
CA LEU A 171 -2.24 0.64 26.52
C LEU A 171 -3.26 0.89 27.63
N LEU A 172 -4.13 -0.09 27.87
CA LEU A 172 -5.14 -0.05 28.94
C LEU A 172 -4.69 -0.78 30.20
N ALA A 173 -4.05 -1.94 30.07
CA ALA A 173 -3.56 -2.74 31.20
C ALA A 173 -2.45 -3.69 30.77
N THR A 174 -1.66 -4.17 31.73
CA THR A 174 -0.58 -5.13 31.48
C THR A 174 -0.41 -6.04 32.69
N SER A 175 0.16 -7.24 32.48
CA SER A 175 0.39 -8.21 33.56
C SER A 175 1.37 -7.73 34.64
N ARG A 176 2.18 -6.71 34.35
CA ARG A 176 3.16 -6.16 35.31
C ARG A 176 2.52 -5.17 36.27
N SER A 177 2.81 -5.33 37.56
CA SER A 177 2.40 -4.40 38.64
C SER A 177 2.84 -2.95 38.42
N ASP A 178 3.94 -2.74 37.69
CA ASP A 178 4.48 -1.41 37.41
C ASP A 178 3.63 -0.62 36.40
N GLY A 179 2.74 -1.29 35.64
CA GLY A 179 1.99 -0.69 34.54
C GLY A 179 2.86 -0.31 33.35
N ARG A 180 4.03 -0.94 33.20
CA ARG A 180 4.97 -0.73 32.08
C ARG A 180 4.96 -1.92 31.14
N CYS A 181 4.96 -1.65 29.85
CA CYS A 181 5.10 -2.62 28.77
C CYS A 181 6.41 -2.33 28.04
N TYR A 182 7.09 -3.38 27.55
CA TYR A 182 8.27 -3.21 26.72
C TYR A 182 7.91 -3.53 25.28
N VAL A 183 8.34 -2.66 24.38
CA VAL A 183 8.01 -2.76 22.96
C VAL A 183 9.29 -2.79 22.16
N GLU A 184 9.42 -3.78 21.31
CA GLU A 184 10.50 -3.88 20.35
C GLU A 184 10.07 -3.22 19.04
N THR A 185 10.81 -2.17 18.62
CA THR A 185 10.53 -1.41 17.40
C THR A 185 11.52 -1.68 16.28
N ALA A 186 12.29 -2.77 16.35
CA ALA A 186 13.30 -3.12 15.35
C ALA A 186 12.76 -3.13 13.90
N ASN A 187 11.47 -3.47 13.72
CA ASN A 187 10.81 -3.47 12.41
C ASN A 187 10.46 -2.07 11.86
N LEU A 188 10.49 -1.03 12.70
CA LEU A 188 10.03 0.32 12.40
C LEU A 188 11.17 1.32 12.25
N ASP A 189 12.09 1.33 13.21
CA ASP A 189 13.19 2.30 13.30
C ASP A 189 14.58 1.65 13.34
N GLY A 190 14.65 0.32 13.32
CA GLY A 190 15.92 -0.41 13.39
C GLY A 190 16.63 -0.26 14.74
N GLU A 191 15.93 0.16 15.80
CA GLU A 191 16.46 0.17 17.16
C GLU A 191 16.23 -1.20 17.82
N THR A 192 17.30 -1.82 18.34
CA THR A 192 17.24 -3.10 19.06
C THR A 192 16.87 -2.94 20.54
N ASN A 193 16.82 -1.70 21.03
CA ASN A 193 16.50 -1.44 22.43
C ASN A 193 14.99 -1.55 22.64
N LEU A 194 14.62 -2.23 23.71
CA LEU A 194 13.23 -2.28 24.15
C LEU A 194 12.79 -0.89 24.62
N LYS A 195 11.78 -0.33 23.97
CA LYS A 195 11.16 0.93 24.37
C LYS A 195 10.17 0.68 25.49
N ILE A 196 10.24 1.50 26.53
CA ILE A 196 9.32 1.42 27.65
C ILE A 196 8.08 2.22 27.28
N ARG A 197 6.92 1.57 27.31
CA ARG A 197 5.61 2.18 27.19
C ARG A 197 4.86 2.03 28.50
N GLN A 198 3.97 2.96 28.82
CA GLN A 198 3.23 2.98 30.06
C GLN A 198 1.73 2.86 29.79
N VAL A 199 1.05 2.19 30.71
CA VAL A 199 -0.41 2.11 30.71
C VAL A 199 -0.99 3.45 31.16
N ALA A 200 -2.14 3.84 30.59
CA ALA A 200 -2.85 5.03 31.04
C ALA A 200 -3.12 4.99 32.56
N SER A 201 -2.79 6.06 33.27
CA SER A 201 -2.82 6.09 34.75
C SER A 201 -4.19 5.72 35.32
N CYS A 202 -5.27 6.13 34.68
CA CYS A 202 -6.64 5.84 35.10
C CYS A 202 -7.05 4.37 34.91
N THR A 203 -6.40 3.61 34.04
CA THR A 203 -6.73 2.22 33.71
C THR A 203 -5.77 1.20 34.30
N LYS A 204 -4.71 1.65 34.98
CA LYS A 204 -3.67 0.79 35.58
C LYS A 204 -4.20 -0.26 36.57
N HIS A 205 -5.38 -0.03 37.17
CA HIS A 205 -5.98 -0.94 38.14
C HIS A 205 -6.70 -2.16 37.53
N PHE A 206 -6.96 -2.16 36.23
CA PHE A 206 -7.69 -3.25 35.60
C PHE A 206 -6.80 -4.48 35.41
N LEU A 207 -7.33 -5.66 35.75
CA LEU A 207 -6.63 -6.94 35.55
C LEU A 207 -7.22 -7.78 34.43
N THR A 208 -8.49 -7.54 34.06
CA THR A 208 -9.17 -8.31 33.01
C THR A 208 -9.85 -7.41 31.99
N ALA A 209 -10.00 -7.91 30.76
CA ALA A 209 -10.72 -7.18 29.70
C ALA A 209 -12.22 -7.05 30.03
N GLU A 210 -12.77 -8.04 30.73
CA GLU A 210 -14.18 -8.10 31.13
C GLU A 210 -14.54 -6.93 32.08
N GLU A 211 -13.69 -6.61 33.07
CA GLU A 211 -13.85 -5.43 33.95
C GLU A 211 -13.94 -4.11 33.16
N ILE A 212 -13.21 -4.00 32.05
CA ILE A 212 -13.20 -2.79 31.22
C ILE A 212 -14.46 -2.71 30.36
N LEU A 213 -14.88 -3.83 29.78
CA LEU A 213 -16.00 -3.92 28.84
C LEU A 213 -17.37 -3.91 29.53
N GLU A 214 -17.48 -4.45 30.75
CA GLU A 214 -18.75 -4.66 31.45
C GLU A 214 -19.06 -3.60 32.51
N GLU A 215 -18.05 -3.08 33.23
CA GLU A 215 -18.29 -2.20 34.40
C GLU A 215 -18.06 -0.71 34.10
N ASN A 216 -17.29 -0.40 33.04
CA ASN A 216 -16.79 0.94 32.80
C ASN A 216 -17.11 1.45 31.40
N LYS A 217 -17.29 2.77 31.30
CA LYS A 217 -17.43 3.49 30.04
C LYS A 217 -16.15 4.29 29.81
N LEU A 218 -15.41 3.93 28.78
CA LEU A 218 -14.19 4.61 28.35
C LEU A 218 -14.52 5.56 27.19
N GLU A 219 -14.19 6.84 27.35
CA GLU A 219 -14.24 7.81 26.26
C GLU A 219 -12.83 8.28 25.96
N VAL A 220 -12.37 8.05 24.73
CA VAL A 220 -11.04 8.45 24.26
C VAL A 220 -11.19 9.56 23.24
N GLU A 221 -10.61 10.70 23.53
CA GLU A 221 -10.52 11.84 22.62
C GLU A 221 -9.07 11.96 22.15
N CYS A 222 -8.81 11.76 20.86
CA CYS A 222 -7.46 11.75 20.29
C CYS A 222 -7.35 12.66 19.08
N ASP A 223 -6.14 13.05 18.73
CA ASP A 223 -5.89 13.82 17.51
C ASP A 223 -6.22 13.01 16.23
N VAL A 224 -6.36 13.72 15.11
CA VAL A 224 -6.51 13.09 13.79
C VAL A 224 -5.22 12.31 13.46
N PRO A 225 -5.32 11.15 12.79
CA PRO A 225 -4.15 10.40 12.33
C PRO A 225 -3.10 11.29 11.62
N ASN A 226 -1.86 11.23 12.11
CA ASN A 226 -0.75 12.03 11.60
C ASN A 226 0.46 11.14 11.21
N LYS A 227 1.38 11.70 10.42
CA LYS A 227 2.59 11.01 9.96
C LYS A 227 3.73 11.00 10.98
N ASP A 228 3.68 11.84 12.01
CA ASP A 228 4.76 11.87 13.00
C ASP A 228 4.69 10.62 13.89
N LEU A 229 5.74 9.78 13.85
CA LEU A 229 5.82 8.57 14.67
C LEU A 229 6.03 8.85 16.15
N PHE A 230 6.50 10.05 16.51
CA PHE A 230 6.90 10.37 17.90
C PHE A 230 5.90 11.27 18.62
N TYR A 231 4.98 11.89 17.88
CA TYR A 231 3.95 12.76 18.44
C TYR A 231 2.59 12.06 18.51
N PHE A 232 2.00 12.02 19.70
CA PHE A 232 0.61 11.62 19.91
C PHE A 232 0.08 12.39 21.12
N ASP A 233 -1.11 12.99 20.97
CA ASP A 233 -1.84 13.65 22.04
C ASP A 233 -3.29 13.12 22.07
N GLY A 234 -3.80 12.94 23.28
CA GLY A 234 -5.15 12.48 23.52
C GLY A 234 -5.52 12.53 24.99
N ILE A 235 -6.77 12.27 25.30
CA ILE A 235 -7.32 12.28 26.66
C ILE A 235 -8.22 11.05 26.78
N VAL A 236 -8.03 10.25 27.83
CA VAL A 236 -8.94 9.17 28.21
C VAL A 236 -9.76 9.64 29.40
N ARG A 237 -11.09 9.52 29.28
CA ARG A 237 -12.06 9.72 30.34
C ARG A 237 -12.67 8.38 30.76
N LEU A 238 -12.63 8.08 32.04
CA LEU A 238 -13.25 6.89 32.63
C LEU A 238 -14.55 7.29 33.34
N GLY A 239 -15.69 6.83 32.83
CA GLY A 239 -17.00 6.95 33.48
C GLY A 239 -17.42 5.62 34.10
N LYS A 240 -17.74 5.60 35.40
CA LYS A 240 -18.29 4.41 36.06
C LYS A 240 -19.80 4.31 35.82
N LEU A 241 -20.29 3.11 35.53
CA LEU A 241 -21.72 2.84 35.34
C LEU A 241 -22.40 2.53 36.69
N GLY A 242 -22.35 3.47 37.63
CA GLY A 242 -22.98 3.33 38.95
C GLY A 242 -23.66 4.62 39.39
N ASN A 243 -24.97 4.59 39.60
CA ASN A 243 -25.73 5.68 40.21
C ASN A 243 -25.32 5.82 41.68
N ASP A 244 -24.25 6.56 41.96
CA ASP A 244 -24.06 7.18 43.27
C ASP A 244 -23.76 8.66 43.05
N ALA A 245 -24.85 9.42 42.99
CA ALA A 245 -24.87 10.88 43.02
C ALA A 245 -24.51 11.39 44.43
N VAL A 246 -23.37 11.01 44.99
CA VAL A 246 -22.79 11.63 46.19
C VAL A 246 -21.26 11.49 46.15
N THR A 247 -20.57 12.43 45.48
CA THR A 247 -19.30 13.09 45.89
C THR A 247 -18.58 13.67 44.66
N ASP A 248 -18.91 14.93 44.34
CA ASP A 248 -18.22 15.81 43.39
C ASP A 248 -16.82 16.26 43.90
N ALA A 249 -15.92 15.31 44.20
CA ALA A 249 -14.54 15.62 44.61
C ALA A 249 -13.44 14.85 43.85
N ASN A 250 -13.77 13.82 43.06
CA ASN A 250 -12.79 12.96 42.36
C ASN A 250 -12.87 13.06 40.83
N LYS A 251 -13.31 14.20 40.28
CA LYS A 251 -13.32 14.44 38.82
C LYS A 251 -11.91 14.49 38.21
N GLU A 252 -10.89 14.80 39.02
CA GLU A 252 -9.50 14.86 38.58
C GLU A 252 -8.89 13.47 38.31
N ASN A 253 -9.41 12.39 38.91
CA ASN A 253 -8.91 11.03 38.70
C ASN A 253 -9.57 10.29 37.53
N SER A 254 -10.58 10.89 36.89
CA SER A 254 -11.28 10.28 35.75
C SER A 254 -10.71 10.65 34.39
N GLU A 255 -9.87 11.68 34.30
CA GLU A 255 -9.28 12.13 33.03
C GLU A 255 -7.76 11.96 33.07
N THR A 256 -7.17 11.37 32.03
CA THR A 256 -5.71 11.23 31.92
C THR A 256 -5.27 11.60 30.52
N SER A 257 -4.29 12.50 30.44
CA SER A 257 -3.62 12.84 29.19
C SER A 257 -2.82 11.65 28.67
N LEU A 258 -3.02 11.32 27.40
CA LEU A 258 -2.27 10.33 26.68
C LEU A 258 -1.17 10.99 25.87
N THR A 259 0.02 10.44 25.99
CA THR A 259 1.18 10.81 25.16
C THR A 259 1.62 9.61 24.34
N MET A 260 2.66 9.78 23.52
CA MET A 260 3.28 8.71 22.76
C MET A 260 3.71 7.51 23.63
N ASP A 261 4.02 7.74 24.90
CA ASP A 261 4.40 6.67 25.84
C ASP A 261 3.28 5.69 26.15
N ASN A 262 2.02 6.08 25.89
CA ASN A 262 0.86 5.23 26.11
C ASN A 262 0.37 4.53 24.83
N LEU A 263 1.02 4.78 23.68
CA LEU A 263 0.65 4.24 22.38
C LEU A 263 1.64 3.14 21.94
N ILE A 264 1.12 2.01 21.48
CA ILE A 264 1.88 1.00 20.75
C ILE A 264 1.52 1.08 19.27
N LEU A 265 2.54 1.12 18.43
CA LEU A 265 2.40 1.22 16.98
C LEU A 265 2.26 -0.17 16.34
N ARG A 266 1.52 -0.22 15.24
CA ARG A 266 1.45 -1.37 14.35
C ARG A 266 2.85 -1.87 13.97
N GLY A 267 3.05 -3.18 13.97
CA GLY A 267 4.29 -3.81 13.53
C GLY A 267 5.40 -3.88 14.59
N SER A 268 5.20 -3.22 15.73
CA SER A 268 6.00 -3.43 16.93
C SER A 268 5.69 -4.78 17.57
N GLU A 269 6.63 -5.35 18.31
CA GLU A 269 6.43 -6.60 19.06
C GLU A 269 6.34 -6.30 20.56
N SER A 270 5.32 -6.83 21.23
CA SER A 270 5.19 -6.73 22.68
C SER A 270 6.16 -7.70 23.35
N ARG A 271 6.99 -7.22 24.28
CA ARG A 271 8.01 -8.02 24.97
C ARG A 271 7.91 -7.86 26.49
N ASN A 272 8.37 -8.87 27.22
CA ASN A 272 8.50 -8.87 28.68
C ASN A 272 7.19 -8.61 29.44
N ALA A 273 6.05 -8.99 28.86
CA ALA A 273 4.73 -8.97 29.49
C ALA A 273 3.93 -10.19 29.04
N GLU A 274 3.45 -11.00 29.99
CA GLU A 274 2.66 -12.21 29.68
C GLU A 274 1.39 -11.88 28.89
N TRP A 275 0.75 -10.77 29.26
CA TRP A 275 -0.40 -10.22 28.55
C TRP A 275 -0.41 -8.70 28.65
N THR A 276 -0.90 -8.07 27.59
CA THR A 276 -1.09 -6.63 27.47
C THR A 276 -2.44 -6.36 26.81
N LEU A 277 -3.25 -5.51 27.41
CA LEU A 277 -4.54 -5.06 26.88
C LEU A 277 -4.37 -3.73 26.15
N GLY A 278 -4.72 -3.71 24.88
CA GLY A 278 -4.63 -2.54 24.02
C GLY A 278 -5.99 -2.16 23.42
N LEU A 279 -6.35 -0.88 23.45
CA LEU A 279 -7.52 -0.36 22.75
C LEU A 279 -7.13 0.16 21.37
N VAL A 280 -7.79 -0.34 20.32
CA VAL A 280 -7.53 0.07 18.94
C VAL A 280 -8.06 1.49 18.66
N ILE A 281 -7.19 2.37 18.18
CA ILE A 281 -7.53 3.76 17.83
C ILE A 281 -7.48 3.98 16.33
N TYR A 282 -6.39 3.53 15.70
CA TYR A 282 -6.16 3.69 14.26
C TYR A 282 -5.95 2.31 13.64
N THR A 283 -6.65 2.07 12.54
CA THR A 283 -6.63 0.81 11.79
C THR A 283 -6.08 1.05 10.39
N GLY A 284 -5.58 -0.01 9.74
CA GLY A 284 -5.26 0.00 8.31
C GLY A 284 -4.43 1.21 7.84
N LYS A 285 -5.01 2.01 6.93
CA LYS A 285 -4.38 3.20 6.31
C LYS A 285 -4.16 4.37 7.28
N GLU A 286 -4.89 4.41 8.38
CA GLU A 286 -4.78 5.47 9.38
C GLU A 286 -3.66 5.22 10.39
N THR A 287 -3.12 4.01 10.45
CA THR A 287 -1.96 3.74 11.32
C THR A 287 -0.76 4.60 10.91
N LYS A 288 -0.02 5.12 11.89
CA LYS A 288 1.13 6.00 11.68
C LYS A 288 2.17 5.39 10.74
N VAL A 289 2.37 4.08 10.86
CA VAL A 289 3.30 3.30 10.03
C VAL A 289 2.84 3.28 8.58
N GLN A 290 1.57 3.00 8.34
CA GLN A 290 1.01 2.96 6.99
C GLN A 290 0.95 4.36 6.35
N MET A 291 0.76 5.42 7.15
CA MET A 291 0.83 6.80 6.68
C MET A 291 2.24 7.24 6.26
N ASN A 292 3.27 6.63 6.84
CA ASN A 292 4.67 6.79 6.41
C ASN A 292 5.07 5.84 5.28
N SER A 293 4.27 4.80 5.01
CA SER A 293 4.49 3.95 3.86
C SER A 293 4.14 4.68 2.56
N VAL A 294 5.04 4.62 1.59
CA VAL A 294 4.78 5.14 0.24
C VAL A 294 4.04 4.07 -0.54
N ALA A 295 2.95 4.46 -1.23
CA ALA A 295 2.25 3.56 -2.13
C ALA A 295 3.22 2.91 -3.11
N VAL A 296 3.19 1.58 -3.24
CA VAL A 296 4.17 0.81 -4.02
C VAL A 296 4.15 1.28 -5.47
N PRO A 297 5.20 1.98 -5.96
CA PRO A 297 5.21 2.43 -7.33
C PRO A 297 5.39 1.25 -8.28
N LEU A 298 4.86 1.38 -9.50
CA LEU A 298 5.15 0.46 -10.59
C LEU A 298 6.60 0.66 -11.03
N LYS A 299 7.49 -0.21 -10.53
CA LYS A 299 8.90 -0.25 -10.93
C LYS A 299 8.99 -0.69 -12.39
N ARG A 300 9.64 0.12 -13.23
CA ARG A 300 9.97 -0.16 -14.63
C ARG A 300 11.49 -0.17 -14.78
N SER A 301 12.02 -1.14 -15.53
CA SER A 301 13.47 -1.27 -15.69
C SER A 301 14.05 -0.23 -16.63
N PHE A 302 15.36 0.01 -16.51
CA PHE A 302 16.06 0.92 -17.42
C PHE A 302 16.02 0.42 -18.87
N VAL A 303 16.14 -0.91 -19.05
CA VAL A 303 16.03 -1.55 -20.35
C VAL A 303 14.66 -1.28 -20.98
N GLU A 304 13.57 -1.40 -20.21
CA GLU A 304 12.22 -1.13 -20.70
C GLU A 304 12.06 0.31 -21.23
N LYS A 305 12.59 1.31 -20.50
CA LYS A 305 12.58 2.71 -20.94
C LYS A 305 13.37 2.91 -22.23
N THR A 306 14.48 2.18 -22.38
CA THR A 306 15.30 2.22 -23.60
C THR A 306 14.54 1.59 -24.78
N LEU A 307 13.83 0.48 -24.56
CA LEU A 307 13.00 -0.16 -25.58
C LEU A 307 11.86 0.74 -26.05
N ASP A 308 11.18 1.43 -25.14
CA ASP A 308 10.14 2.40 -25.48
C ASP A 308 10.71 3.54 -26.36
N THR A 309 11.93 4.01 -26.05
CA THR A 309 12.61 5.05 -26.85
C THR A 309 12.97 4.54 -28.25
N MET A 310 13.51 3.32 -28.35
CA MET A 310 13.83 2.68 -29.63
C MET A 310 12.58 2.40 -30.46
N PHE A 311 11.47 2.03 -29.82
CA PHE A 311 10.19 1.83 -30.48
C PHE A 311 9.69 3.12 -31.15
N VAL A 312 9.80 4.27 -30.48
CA VAL A 312 9.46 5.56 -31.08
C VAL A 312 10.35 5.87 -32.29
N LEU A 313 11.65 5.58 -32.22
CA LEU A 313 12.58 5.77 -33.35
C LEU A 313 12.17 4.90 -34.55
N VAL A 314 11.88 3.62 -34.32
CA VAL A 314 11.42 2.69 -35.37
C VAL A 314 10.09 3.13 -35.98
N LEU A 315 9.18 3.67 -35.17
CA LEU A 315 7.90 4.22 -35.65
C LEU A 315 8.12 5.44 -36.56
N MET A 316 9.03 6.35 -36.18
CA MET A 316 9.40 7.49 -37.01
C MET A 316 10.03 7.06 -38.34
N LEU A 317 10.88 6.02 -38.31
CA LEU A 317 11.46 5.43 -39.51
C LEU A 317 10.40 4.79 -40.42
N LEU A 318 9.46 4.04 -39.83
CA LEU A 318 8.34 3.42 -40.55
C LEU A 318 7.52 4.46 -41.32
N PHE A 319 7.13 5.54 -40.64
CA PHE A 319 6.40 6.63 -41.28
C PHE A 319 7.25 7.34 -42.33
N GLY A 320 8.53 7.59 -42.06
CA GLY A 320 9.46 8.22 -43.01
C GLY A 320 9.59 7.44 -44.32
N ILE A 321 9.81 6.12 -44.24
CA ILE A 321 9.90 5.25 -45.42
C ILE A 321 8.56 5.16 -46.14
N SER A 322 7.45 5.04 -45.40
CA SER A 322 6.10 4.96 -45.99
C SER A 322 5.73 6.25 -46.75
N ILE A 323 6.08 7.43 -46.22
CA ILE A 323 5.92 8.71 -46.91
C ILE A 323 6.80 8.75 -48.16
N ALA A 324 8.08 8.39 -48.06
CA ALA A 324 9.00 8.38 -49.21
C ALA A 324 8.52 7.47 -50.35
N CYS A 325 8.04 6.26 -50.03
CA CYS A 325 7.46 5.34 -51.01
C CYS A 325 6.16 5.88 -51.62
N THR A 326 5.32 6.54 -50.81
CA THR A 326 4.07 7.16 -51.31
C THR A 326 4.36 8.29 -52.29
N LEU A 327 5.33 9.16 -51.95
CA LEU A 327 5.78 10.24 -52.85
C LEU A 327 6.41 9.69 -54.12
N GLY A 328 7.24 8.63 -54.01
CA GLY A 328 7.82 7.94 -55.16
C GLY A 328 6.74 7.33 -56.08
N ASN A 329 5.74 6.67 -55.49
CA ASN A 329 4.62 6.10 -56.25
C ASN A 329 3.77 7.19 -56.93
N ASN A 330 3.52 8.31 -56.24
CA ASN A 330 2.81 9.44 -56.83
C ASN A 330 3.60 10.05 -58.00
N ASN A 331 4.90 10.28 -57.81
CA ASN A 331 5.77 10.78 -58.87
C ASN A 331 5.86 9.80 -60.06
N TRP A 332 5.94 8.49 -59.81
CA TRP A 332 5.92 7.48 -60.86
C TRP A 332 4.61 7.48 -61.64
N ASN A 333 3.47 7.55 -60.93
CA ASN A 333 2.15 7.63 -61.57
C ASN A 333 1.98 8.92 -62.38
N LEU A 334 2.49 10.06 -61.91
CA LEU A 334 2.48 11.32 -62.66
C LEU A 334 3.32 11.25 -63.94
N ASN A 335 4.45 10.55 -63.93
CA ASN A 335 5.33 10.41 -65.10
C ASN A 335 4.86 9.32 -66.08
N LEU A 336 4.16 8.29 -65.61
CA LEU A 336 3.69 7.15 -66.42
C LEU A 336 2.24 7.32 -66.91
N ALA A 337 1.47 8.27 -66.37
CA ALA A 337 0.10 8.55 -66.80
C ALA A 337 -0.03 8.91 -68.29
N ASP A 338 1.05 9.35 -68.95
CA ASP A 338 1.06 9.70 -70.38
C ASP A 338 1.43 8.53 -71.32
N GLU A 339 1.94 7.40 -70.83
CA GLU A 339 2.40 6.33 -71.73
C GLU A 339 2.18 4.89 -71.18
N LYS A 340 1.07 4.27 -71.62
CA LYS A 340 0.78 2.82 -71.55
C LYS A 340 0.54 2.23 -70.15
N THR A 341 -0.56 2.58 -69.51
CA THR A 341 -1.18 1.65 -68.55
C THR A 341 -1.85 0.50 -69.33
N PRO A 342 -1.57 -0.78 -69.03
CA PRO A 342 -2.20 -1.90 -69.72
C PRO A 342 -3.71 -1.91 -69.47
N TRP A 343 -4.50 -2.11 -70.52
CA TRP A 343 -5.98 -2.06 -70.50
C TRP A 343 -6.65 -3.01 -69.48
N TYR A 344 -5.91 -3.99 -68.94
CA TYR A 344 -6.39 -4.96 -67.95
C TYR A 344 -6.13 -4.54 -66.49
N ILE A 345 -5.45 -3.41 -66.24
CA ILE A 345 -5.23 -2.87 -64.88
C ILE A 345 -6.23 -1.74 -64.67
N GLN A 346 -7.34 -2.05 -63.99
CA GLN A 346 -8.31 -1.03 -63.56
C GLN A 346 -7.69 -0.18 -62.45
N GLU A 347 -7.51 1.11 -62.72
CA GLU A 347 -7.08 2.08 -61.72
C GLU A 347 -8.26 2.48 -60.83
N ASP A 348 -8.46 1.73 -59.75
CA ASP A 348 -9.26 2.25 -58.64
C ASP A 348 -8.45 3.37 -57.95
N SER A 349 -9.08 4.53 -57.75
CA SER A 349 -8.49 5.69 -57.09
C SER A 349 -8.09 5.35 -55.66
N ASN A 350 -6.85 4.93 -55.46
CA ASN A 350 -6.36 4.43 -54.18
C ASN A 350 -6.00 5.58 -53.24
N GLY A 351 -7.01 6.16 -52.57
CA GLY A 351 -6.80 7.13 -51.49
C GLY A 351 -6.03 6.60 -50.27
N TYR A 352 -5.69 5.30 -50.26
CA TYR A 352 -5.05 4.61 -49.14
C TYR A 352 -3.66 4.05 -49.45
N ILE A 353 -2.98 4.48 -50.53
CA ILE A 353 -1.63 3.98 -50.91
C ILE A 353 -0.62 4.08 -49.76
N PHE A 354 -0.66 5.20 -49.03
CA PHE A 354 0.18 5.40 -47.84
C PHE A 354 -0.05 4.32 -46.77
N LEU A 355 -1.32 4.02 -46.49
CA LEU A 355 -1.69 3.00 -45.51
C LEU A 355 -1.25 1.60 -45.96
N SER A 356 -1.31 1.31 -47.27
CA SER A 356 -0.80 0.05 -47.83
C SER A 356 0.70 -0.13 -47.57
N TYR A 357 1.51 0.93 -47.71
CA TYR A 357 2.94 0.87 -47.38
C TYR A 357 3.20 0.71 -45.87
N VAL A 358 2.42 1.39 -45.03
CA VAL A 358 2.51 1.21 -43.56
C VAL A 358 2.23 -0.25 -43.16
N ILE A 359 1.20 -0.87 -43.77
CA ILE A 359 0.87 -2.28 -43.53
C ILE A 359 1.98 -3.20 -44.04
N LEU A 360 2.54 -2.92 -45.21
CA LEU A 360 3.64 -3.69 -45.79
C LEU A 360 4.88 -3.71 -44.88
N PHE A 361 5.21 -2.56 -44.29
CA PHE A 361 6.36 -2.40 -43.41
C PHE A 361 6.06 -2.66 -41.92
N ASN A 362 4.88 -3.18 -41.58
CA ASN A 362 4.50 -3.46 -40.18
C ASN A 362 5.46 -4.44 -39.47
N ASN A 363 6.14 -5.30 -40.23
CA ASN A 363 7.15 -6.22 -39.70
C ASN A 363 8.40 -5.52 -39.14
N LEU A 364 8.60 -4.23 -39.42
CA LEU A 364 9.68 -3.43 -38.84
C LEU A 364 9.50 -3.26 -37.32
N ILE A 365 8.25 -3.34 -36.83
CA ILE A 365 7.96 -3.32 -35.40
C ILE A 365 8.14 -4.75 -34.86
N PRO A 366 9.17 -5.01 -34.03
CA PRO A 366 9.44 -6.35 -33.53
C PRO A 366 8.49 -6.68 -32.37
N LEU A 367 7.25 -7.07 -32.69
CA LEU A 367 6.23 -7.42 -31.68
C LEU A 367 6.66 -8.60 -30.80
N SER A 368 7.45 -9.52 -31.34
CA SER A 368 7.99 -10.68 -30.61
C SER A 368 8.98 -10.29 -29.52
N MET A 369 9.67 -9.16 -29.66
CA MET A 369 10.71 -8.71 -28.73
C MET A 369 10.17 -8.55 -27.30
N TYR A 370 8.97 -7.98 -27.16
CA TYR A 370 8.35 -7.78 -25.86
C TYR A 370 8.03 -9.11 -25.16
N VAL A 371 7.47 -10.08 -25.89
CA VAL A 371 7.19 -11.42 -25.33
C VAL A 371 8.48 -12.12 -24.92
N THR A 372 9.51 -12.04 -25.76
CA THR A 372 10.80 -12.66 -25.44
C THR A 372 11.43 -12.03 -24.21
N MET A 373 11.35 -10.70 -24.04
CA MET A 373 11.83 -10.03 -22.83
C MET A 373 11.08 -10.47 -21.58
N GLU A 374 9.75 -10.57 -21.65
CA GLU A 374 8.94 -11.05 -20.53
C GLU A 374 9.25 -12.51 -20.17
N GLY A 375 9.43 -13.36 -21.18
CA GLY A 375 9.83 -14.76 -20.99
C GLY A 375 11.22 -14.88 -20.35
N VAL A 376 12.19 -14.12 -20.82
CA VAL A 376 13.56 -14.10 -20.26
C VAL A 376 13.54 -13.63 -18.81
N ARG A 377 12.82 -12.56 -18.48
CA ARG A 377 12.67 -12.06 -17.10
C ARG A 377 12.08 -13.11 -16.18
N PHE A 378 11.06 -13.83 -16.63
CA PHE A 378 10.44 -14.92 -15.88
C PHE A 378 11.41 -16.08 -15.64
N VAL A 379 12.16 -16.49 -16.67
CA VAL A 379 13.18 -17.54 -16.54
C VAL A 379 14.30 -17.12 -15.58
N HIS A 380 14.81 -15.89 -15.70
CA HIS A 380 15.81 -15.34 -14.78
C HIS A 380 15.32 -15.31 -13.34
N ALA A 381 14.05 -14.95 -13.10
CA ALA A 381 13.47 -14.98 -11.77
C ALA A 381 13.52 -16.40 -11.17
N ARG A 382 13.21 -17.43 -11.98
CA ARG A 382 13.29 -18.83 -11.54
C ARG A 382 14.72 -19.33 -11.31
N TYR A 383 15.69 -18.83 -12.07
CA TYR A 383 17.09 -19.13 -11.80
C TYR A 383 17.54 -18.58 -10.45
N ILE A 384 17.16 -17.33 -10.12
CA ILE A 384 17.45 -16.72 -8.82
C ILE A 384 16.75 -17.49 -7.68
N GLU A 385 15.48 -17.89 -7.86
CA GLU A 385 14.74 -18.66 -6.84
C GLU A 385 15.32 -20.06 -6.59
N ASN A 386 15.94 -20.69 -7.59
CA ASN A 386 16.48 -22.05 -7.50
C ASN A 386 17.98 -22.09 -7.17
N ASP A 387 18.59 -20.96 -6.84
CA ASP A 387 20.00 -20.90 -6.50
C ASP A 387 20.25 -21.37 -5.05
N LEU A 388 21.05 -22.41 -4.89
CA LEU A 388 21.42 -22.97 -3.59
C LEU A 388 22.44 -22.11 -2.84
N GLU A 389 23.21 -21.27 -3.54
CA GLU A 389 24.17 -20.38 -2.88
C GLU A 389 23.48 -19.20 -2.17
N MET A 390 22.27 -18.83 -2.62
CA MET A 390 21.45 -17.78 -2.00
C MET A 390 20.42 -18.31 -1.01
N TYR A 391 20.59 -19.54 -0.53
CA TYR A 391 19.71 -20.18 0.46
C TYR A 391 20.30 -20.10 1.87
N ASP A 392 19.52 -19.59 2.83
CA ASP A 392 19.93 -19.58 4.24
C ASP A 392 19.52 -20.89 4.95
N SER A 393 20.51 -21.67 5.36
CA SER A 393 20.32 -22.91 6.10
C SER A 393 19.78 -22.72 7.51
N LYS A 394 20.02 -21.56 8.16
CA LYS A 394 19.59 -21.33 9.54
C LYS A 394 18.09 -21.09 9.64
N THR A 395 17.57 -20.24 8.75
CA THR A 395 16.14 -19.91 8.71
C THR A 395 15.34 -20.79 7.74
N ASN A 396 16.02 -21.63 6.95
CA ASN A 396 15.41 -22.46 5.91
C ASN A 396 14.63 -21.63 4.88
N THR A 397 15.14 -20.44 4.53
CA THR A 397 14.52 -19.54 3.57
C THR A 397 15.33 -19.43 2.28
N PRO A 398 14.74 -19.78 1.11
CA PRO A 398 15.37 -19.53 -0.19
C PRO A 398 15.23 -18.07 -0.62
N ALA A 399 16.08 -17.64 -1.56
CA ALA A 399 15.92 -16.37 -2.24
C ALA A 399 14.57 -16.33 -2.98
N GLN A 400 13.80 -15.26 -2.76
CA GLN A 400 12.48 -15.10 -3.35
C GLN A 400 12.41 -13.85 -4.23
N VAL A 401 12.03 -14.03 -5.50
CA VAL A 401 11.85 -12.92 -6.44
C VAL A 401 10.43 -12.40 -6.38
N ARG A 402 10.23 -11.23 -5.76
CA ARG A 402 8.91 -10.59 -5.63
C ARG A 402 8.47 -9.76 -6.83
N ASN A 403 9.39 -9.40 -7.73
CA ASN A 403 9.12 -8.61 -8.92
C ASN A 403 10.15 -8.97 -10.01
N SER A 404 9.74 -9.67 -11.06
CA SER A 404 10.68 -10.12 -12.09
C SER A 404 11.02 -9.05 -13.13
N ASN A 405 10.31 -7.91 -13.15
CA ASN A 405 10.52 -6.86 -14.15
C ASN A 405 11.85 -6.10 -13.97
N ILE A 406 12.53 -6.28 -12.85
CA ILE A 406 13.74 -5.53 -12.47
C ILE A 406 14.98 -6.42 -12.33
N ASN A 407 14.92 -7.66 -12.81
CA ASN A 407 16.02 -8.61 -12.65
C ASN A 407 17.30 -8.12 -13.35
N GLU A 408 17.16 -7.51 -14.53
CA GLU A 408 18.27 -6.94 -15.28
C GLU A 408 18.91 -5.71 -14.63
N ASP A 409 18.16 -4.96 -13.82
CA ASP A 409 18.67 -3.76 -13.16
C ASP A 409 19.68 -4.10 -12.06
N LEU A 410 19.66 -5.34 -11.54
CA LEU A 410 20.64 -5.82 -10.55
C LEU A 410 22.08 -5.71 -11.07
N GLY A 411 22.30 -5.86 -12.38
CA GLY A 411 23.61 -5.70 -13.01
C GLY A 411 24.04 -4.24 -13.23
N GLN A 412 23.16 -3.27 -12.93
CA GLN A 412 23.38 -1.84 -13.19
C GLN A 412 23.43 -1.01 -11.90
N ILE A 413 23.45 -1.66 -10.73
CA ILE A 413 23.48 -0.97 -9.44
C ILE A 413 24.85 -0.29 -9.26
N GLN A 414 24.83 1.02 -9.00
CA GLN A 414 26.03 1.81 -8.70
C GLN A 414 26.18 2.10 -7.20
N TYR A 415 25.06 2.19 -6.48
CA TYR A 415 25.01 2.56 -5.08
C TYR A 415 24.17 1.54 -4.32
N ILE A 416 24.72 1.00 -3.24
CA ILE A 416 24.02 0.13 -2.31
C ILE A 416 23.81 0.91 -1.02
N PHE A 417 22.56 1.24 -0.74
CA PHE A 417 22.16 1.77 0.56
C PHE A 417 21.86 0.59 1.47
N SER A 418 22.74 0.34 2.44
CA SER A 418 22.54 -0.71 3.43
C SER A 418 22.09 -0.09 4.73
N ASP A 419 21.07 -0.69 5.34
CA ASP A 419 20.80 -0.45 6.76
C ASP A 419 21.89 -1.09 7.62
N LYS A 420 22.13 -0.56 8.81
CA LYS A 420 23.10 -1.10 9.76
C LYS A 420 22.48 -2.25 10.55
N THR A 421 21.36 -1.99 11.22
CA THR A 421 20.72 -2.95 12.12
C THR A 421 19.96 -3.99 11.31
N GLY A 422 20.06 -5.27 11.67
CA GLY A 422 19.37 -6.36 10.98
C GLY A 422 19.89 -6.72 9.58
N THR A 423 20.75 -5.87 8.97
CA THR A 423 21.38 -6.15 7.67
C THR A 423 22.90 -6.36 7.81
N LEU A 424 23.65 -5.38 8.33
CA LEU A 424 25.10 -5.51 8.51
C LEU A 424 25.47 -6.22 9.81
N THR A 425 24.70 -5.99 10.87
CA THR A 425 24.95 -6.60 12.18
C THR A 425 23.86 -7.61 12.51
N CYS A 426 24.27 -8.80 12.97
CA CYS A 426 23.36 -9.69 13.68
C CYS A 426 22.97 -9.01 15.01
N ASN A 427 21.70 -9.09 15.42
CA ASN A 427 21.20 -8.52 16.67
C ASN A 427 21.66 -9.33 17.90
N GLU A 428 22.97 -9.62 17.97
CA GLU A 428 23.61 -10.40 19.03
C GLU A 428 24.78 -9.59 19.61
N MET A 429 24.71 -9.27 20.90
CA MET A 429 25.70 -8.45 21.59
C MET A 429 26.60 -9.33 22.44
N ILE A 430 27.79 -9.65 21.93
CA ILE A 430 28.79 -10.47 22.63
C ILE A 430 29.76 -9.55 23.36
N PHE A 431 29.88 -9.72 24.67
CA PHE A 431 30.91 -9.04 25.45
C PHE A 431 32.29 -9.58 25.08
N ALA A 432 33.11 -8.76 24.41
CA ALA A 432 34.41 -9.21 23.93
C ALA A 432 35.56 -8.88 24.89
N LYS A 433 35.62 -7.64 25.38
CA LYS A 433 36.78 -7.11 26.12
C LYS A 433 36.32 -6.04 27.11
N CYS A 434 37.03 -5.92 28.22
CA CYS A 434 36.91 -4.74 29.08
C CYS A 434 38.28 -4.25 29.54
N THR A 435 38.32 -2.98 29.94
CA THR A 435 39.48 -2.38 30.59
C THR A 435 39.07 -1.97 31.99
N ILE A 436 39.73 -2.54 33.00
CA ILE A 436 39.46 -2.24 34.41
C ILE A 436 40.76 -1.72 35.01
N ALA A 437 40.74 -0.51 35.58
CA ALA A 437 41.90 0.14 36.18
C ALA A 437 43.15 0.21 35.26
N GLY A 438 42.95 0.39 33.96
CA GLY A 438 44.03 0.44 32.96
C GLY A 438 44.57 -0.93 32.52
N LEU A 439 44.11 -2.03 33.13
CA LEU A 439 44.41 -3.39 32.70
C LEU A 439 43.38 -3.86 31.67
N ARG A 440 43.86 -4.35 30.52
CA ARG A 440 43.00 -4.89 29.45
C ARG A 440 42.74 -6.36 29.69
N TYR A 441 41.48 -6.73 29.83
CA TYR A 441 41.02 -8.11 29.97
C TYR A 441 40.46 -8.56 28.63
N ASN A 442 41.20 -9.46 27.99
CA ASN A 442 40.80 -10.13 26.75
C ASN A 442 40.88 -11.63 27.05
N GLU A 443 39.78 -12.26 27.45
CA GLU A 443 39.72 -13.73 27.40
C GLU A 443 39.21 -14.13 26.02
N MET A 444 40.10 -14.71 25.21
CA MET A 444 39.71 -15.61 24.13
C MET A 444 39.95 -17.02 24.66
N ASN A 445 38.87 -17.75 24.96
CA ASN A 445 38.87 -19.21 24.87
C ASN A 445 38.62 -19.60 23.42
#